data_AF-A0AAN7U4B8-F1
#
_entry.id   AF-A0AAN7U4B8-F1
#
_cell.length_a   1.000
_cell.length_b   1.000
_cell.length_c   1.000
_cell.angle_alpha   90.00
_cell.angle_beta   90.00
_cell.angle_gamma   90.00
#
_symmetry.space_group_name_H-M   'P 1'
#
loop_
_entity.id
_entity.type
_entity.pdbx_description
1 polymer ?
#
loop_
_entity_poly.entity_id
_entity_poly.type
_entity_poly.pdbx_seq_one_letter_code
_entity_poly.pdbx_strand_id
1 'polypeptide(L)'
;MASTAKPNIGILIATQLVSVIGDSFGQRCSRVNYKHSTRHMMIGLCLMTAVQMFVIMGILQLSLPTSITGAIYIDNIKVDCYKELDIEGKIMDCTPLNCTVIPCKSQGPFSMFRSIGLHPFLLTNGLMNIIYYNGEVFLYKEPLGLLFLVISALSSTFLINPMNIIFGEPINQPIPLLIYLFGIGGSILSVIEFTPKKKKTESEIAEEEEKKTLLDSSNNNSNNNSSGADKQPLLLNDDNDDIEVFSENVNEGSVSSNTHFRNNKQKKVQSIENIDDSPSSSSSSSSNNNNNNSNNNNNNNVEIEEEKEISPQHVIIENSINNSEIVNSNDNNNEKSKGIEIGKIIIRGIKIFIPLVMLAIANALWMETSLFYNDQFRTNAFGYNSLDQSLLPFYLFPFMILVDFVKPLKRTFLNDSDQNESLIQAVKSTWKETNLITLFIYRLLINGRAIMYFYLAIQYDLTMVYLESTLVRVVMNWFGAIVLNLLLPKWINATPEERKKTFHPINLLLKCVGTAGVVVSLIILNK
;
A
#
# COMPACT_ATOMS: atom_id res chain seq x y z
N MET A 1 6.67 29.94 -20.57
CA MET A 1 5.53 30.61 -19.90
C MET A 1 4.38 29.61 -19.84
N ALA A 2 4.20 28.96 -18.70
CA ALA A 2 3.09 28.05 -18.49
C ALA A 2 1.74 28.75 -18.74
N SER A 3 0.74 27.98 -19.19
CA SER A 3 -0.61 28.47 -19.36
C SER A 3 -1.17 28.93 -18.02
N THR A 4 -1.59 30.20 -17.90
CA THR A 4 -2.27 30.72 -16.71
C THR A 4 -3.71 30.24 -16.59
N ALA A 5 -4.16 29.34 -17.47
CA ALA A 5 -5.42 28.64 -17.29
C ALA A 5 -5.36 27.79 -16.00
N LYS A 6 -6.41 27.84 -15.19
CA LYS A 6 -6.57 26.94 -14.04
C LYS A 6 -7.29 25.65 -14.49
N PRO A 7 -6.95 24.48 -13.93
CA PRO A 7 -7.67 23.24 -14.25
C PRO A 7 -9.15 23.36 -13.86
N ASN A 8 -10.04 22.76 -14.64
CA ASN A 8 -11.45 22.70 -14.26
C ASN A 8 -11.60 21.83 -13.00
N ILE A 9 -12.14 22.41 -11.92
CA ILE A 9 -12.36 21.74 -10.63
C ILE A 9 -13.15 20.42 -10.76
N GLY A 10 -14.03 20.29 -11.75
CA GLY A 10 -14.74 19.03 -12.04
C GLY A 10 -13.81 17.90 -12.48
N ILE A 11 -12.73 18.21 -13.21
CA ILE A 11 -11.70 17.22 -13.59
C ILE A 11 -10.91 16.81 -12.35
N LEU A 12 -10.52 17.76 -11.50
CA LEU A 12 -9.82 17.45 -10.23
C LEU A 12 -10.67 16.55 -9.32
N ILE A 13 -11.96 16.84 -9.17
CA ILE A 13 -12.92 16.02 -8.42
C ILE A 13 -13.03 14.61 -9.04
N ALA A 14 -13.09 14.48 -10.37
CA ALA A 14 -13.13 13.19 -11.04
C ALA A 14 -11.84 12.37 -10.80
N THR A 15 -10.66 13.00 -10.94
CA THR A 15 -9.36 12.36 -10.64
C THR A 15 -9.25 11.94 -9.18
N GLN A 16 -9.76 12.75 -8.24
CA GLN A 16 -9.76 12.37 -6.82
C GLN A 16 -10.82 11.33 -6.47
N LEU A 17 -11.97 11.29 -7.15
CA LEU A 17 -12.93 10.21 -6.99
C LEU A 17 -12.32 8.86 -7.41
N VAL A 18 -11.57 8.84 -8.52
CA VAL A 18 -10.77 7.67 -8.92
C VAL A 18 -9.75 7.30 -7.83
N SER A 19 -9.08 8.28 -7.22
CA SER A 19 -8.20 8.04 -6.06
C SER A 19 -8.93 7.39 -4.89
N VAL A 20 -10.06 7.95 -4.47
CA VAL A 20 -10.78 7.52 -3.25
C VAL A 20 -11.30 6.10 -3.43
N ILE A 21 -11.83 5.77 -4.60
CA ILE A 21 -12.26 4.40 -4.94
C ILE A 21 -11.02 3.49 -4.94
N GLY A 22 -9.91 3.89 -5.57
CA GLY A 22 -8.65 3.15 -5.55
C GLY A 22 -8.18 2.85 -4.12
N ASP A 23 -8.02 3.89 -3.31
CA ASP A 23 -7.60 3.81 -1.90
C ASP A 23 -8.54 2.89 -1.08
N SER A 24 -9.84 2.82 -1.42
CA SER A 24 -10.82 1.88 -0.82
C SER A 24 -10.49 0.41 -1.12
N PHE A 25 -10.14 0.09 -2.37
CA PHE A 25 -9.67 -1.25 -2.75
C PHE A 25 -8.30 -1.54 -2.13
N GLY A 26 -7.42 -0.54 -2.00
CA GLY A 26 -6.12 -0.65 -1.31
C GLY A 26 -6.27 -1.04 0.16
N GLN A 27 -7.19 -0.39 0.89
CA GLN A 27 -7.52 -0.77 2.28
C GLN A 27 -8.02 -2.22 2.37
N ARG A 28 -8.89 -2.65 1.46
CA ARG A 28 -9.37 -4.04 1.41
C ARG A 28 -8.22 -5.02 1.13
N CYS A 29 -7.34 -4.73 0.18
CA CYS A 29 -6.16 -5.54 -0.08
C CYS A 29 -5.28 -5.70 1.17
N SER A 30 -4.97 -4.61 1.87
CA SER A 30 -4.13 -4.62 3.07
C SER A 30 -4.78 -5.41 4.23
N ARG A 31 -6.05 -5.11 4.54
CA ARG A 31 -6.78 -5.66 5.70
C ARG A 31 -7.29 -7.08 5.50
N VAL A 32 -7.87 -7.36 4.33
CA VAL A 32 -8.61 -8.61 4.07
C VAL A 32 -7.76 -9.65 3.36
N ASN A 33 -7.05 -9.27 2.30
CA ASN A 33 -6.27 -10.22 1.51
C ASN A 33 -4.92 -10.54 2.19
N TYR A 34 -4.17 -9.50 2.58
CA TYR A 34 -2.80 -9.65 3.12
C TYR A 34 -2.69 -9.71 4.64
N LYS A 35 -3.80 -9.55 5.38
CA LYS A 35 -3.82 -9.60 6.85
C LYS A 35 -2.73 -8.73 7.51
N HIS A 36 -2.46 -7.55 6.94
CA HIS A 36 -1.39 -6.63 7.34
C HIS A 36 0.08 -7.10 7.16
N SER A 37 0.34 -8.16 6.39
CA SER A 37 1.70 -8.48 5.93
C SER A 37 2.26 -7.38 5.03
N THR A 38 3.37 -6.78 5.49
CA THR A 38 4.15 -5.77 4.74
C THR A 38 4.59 -6.32 3.41
N ARG A 39 5.13 -7.54 3.47
CA ARG A 39 5.90 -8.15 2.40
C ARG A 39 4.98 -8.59 1.27
N HIS A 40 3.89 -9.28 1.60
CA HIS A 40 2.93 -9.72 0.60
C HIS A 40 2.24 -8.54 -0.08
N MET A 41 1.89 -7.49 0.69
CA MET A 41 1.37 -6.26 0.13
C MET A 41 2.37 -5.61 -0.83
N MET A 42 3.63 -5.40 -0.42
CA MET A 42 4.64 -4.76 -1.27
C MET A 42 4.96 -5.57 -2.53
N ILE A 43 5.10 -6.89 -2.43
CA ILE A 43 5.31 -7.79 -3.58
C ILE A 43 4.10 -7.75 -4.53
N GLY A 44 2.88 -7.87 -3.99
CA GLY A 44 1.65 -7.84 -4.77
C GLY A 44 1.50 -6.54 -5.54
N LEU A 45 1.66 -5.40 -4.85
CA LEU A 45 1.66 -4.08 -5.48
C LEU A 45 2.71 -3.97 -6.57
N CYS A 46 3.94 -4.37 -6.29
CA CYS A 46 5.05 -4.33 -7.23
C CYS A 46 4.75 -5.11 -8.51
N LEU A 47 4.39 -6.40 -8.38
CA LEU A 47 4.17 -7.29 -9.53
C LEU A 47 2.92 -6.91 -10.32
N MET A 48 1.79 -6.65 -9.66
CA MET A 48 0.55 -6.30 -10.34
C MET A 48 0.70 -4.98 -11.10
N THR A 49 1.34 -3.99 -10.50
CA THR A 49 1.62 -2.69 -11.13
C THR A 49 2.49 -2.86 -12.38
N ALA A 50 3.58 -3.60 -12.27
CA ALA A 50 4.52 -3.79 -13.37
C ALA A 50 3.86 -4.48 -14.56
N VAL A 51 3.17 -5.61 -14.32
CA VAL A 51 2.43 -6.36 -15.36
C VAL A 51 1.34 -5.49 -15.97
N GLN A 52 0.52 -4.84 -15.14
CA GLN A 52 -0.59 -4.01 -15.60
C GLN A 52 -0.13 -2.83 -16.43
N MET A 53 0.88 -2.08 -15.98
CA MET A 53 1.39 -0.93 -16.72
C MET A 53 2.17 -1.35 -17.96
N PHE A 54 2.93 -2.45 -17.92
CA PHE A 54 3.59 -2.98 -19.11
C PHE A 54 2.56 -3.36 -20.20
N VAL A 55 1.48 -4.04 -19.83
CA VAL A 55 0.42 -4.42 -20.78
C VAL A 55 -0.39 -3.21 -21.25
N ILE A 56 -0.92 -2.39 -20.34
CA ILE A 56 -1.79 -1.26 -20.70
C ILE A 56 -0.99 -0.18 -21.45
N MET A 57 0.13 0.29 -20.90
CA MET A 57 0.95 1.30 -21.58
C MET A 57 1.60 0.74 -22.84
N GLY A 58 1.91 -0.56 -22.90
CA GLY A 58 2.37 -1.22 -24.12
C GLY A 58 1.32 -1.21 -25.24
N ILE A 59 0.07 -1.56 -24.94
CA ILE A 59 -1.05 -1.48 -25.90
C ILE A 59 -1.27 -0.02 -26.33
N LEU A 60 -1.28 0.93 -25.39
CA LEU A 60 -1.44 2.36 -25.70
C LEU A 60 -0.26 2.91 -26.53
N GLN A 61 0.98 2.51 -26.26
CA GLN A 61 2.17 2.88 -27.03
C GLN A 61 2.07 2.44 -28.51
N LEU A 62 1.45 1.28 -28.75
CA LEU A 62 1.26 0.70 -30.08
C LEU A 62 0.01 1.21 -30.80
N SER A 63 -1.04 1.58 -30.05
CA SER A 63 -2.36 1.91 -30.59
C SER A 63 -2.63 3.40 -30.72
N LEU A 64 -1.99 4.24 -29.90
CA LEU A 64 -2.13 5.70 -29.97
C LEU A 64 -1.07 6.32 -30.89
N PRO A 65 -1.40 7.40 -31.61
CA PRO A 65 -0.46 8.09 -32.48
C PRO A 65 0.72 8.68 -31.70
N THR A 66 1.87 8.80 -32.36
CA THR A 66 3.10 9.43 -31.83
C THR A 66 2.87 10.87 -31.38
N SER A 67 1.85 11.56 -31.90
CA SER A 67 1.43 12.90 -31.44
C SER A 67 0.94 12.94 -29.99
N ILE A 68 0.63 11.79 -29.39
CA ILE A 68 0.27 11.63 -27.97
C ILE A 68 1.39 10.95 -27.21
N THR A 69 1.83 9.77 -27.67
CA THR A 69 2.77 8.91 -26.94
C THR A 69 4.24 9.32 -27.10
N GLY A 70 4.58 10.05 -28.16
CA GLY A 70 5.94 10.55 -28.43
C GLY A 70 6.11 12.05 -28.25
N ALA A 71 5.03 12.83 -28.12
CA ALA A 71 5.13 14.28 -27.98
C ALA A 71 5.85 14.67 -26.68
N ILE A 72 6.71 15.69 -26.78
CA ILE A 72 7.44 16.28 -25.66
C ILE A 72 6.93 17.72 -25.53
N TYR A 73 6.70 18.15 -24.29
CA TYR A 73 6.26 19.50 -23.96
C TYR A 73 7.24 20.09 -22.97
N ILE A 74 7.84 21.24 -23.31
CA ILE A 74 8.69 22.03 -22.41
C ILE A 74 7.99 23.38 -22.28
N ASP A 75 7.85 23.93 -21.07
CA ASP A 75 7.13 25.20 -20.85
C ASP A 75 5.67 25.20 -21.38
N ASN A 76 5.01 24.03 -21.38
CA ASN A 76 3.71 23.74 -22.02
C ASN A 76 3.69 23.91 -23.56
N ILE A 77 4.85 24.13 -24.19
CA ILE A 77 5.00 24.24 -25.65
C ILE A 77 5.48 22.88 -26.17
N LYS A 78 4.80 22.36 -27.20
CA LYS A 78 5.26 21.14 -27.88
C LYS A 78 6.57 21.45 -28.61
N VAL A 79 7.62 20.70 -28.30
CA VAL A 79 8.94 20.83 -28.94
C VAL A 79 9.16 19.73 -29.98
N ASP A 80 9.95 20.05 -31.01
CA ASP A 80 10.40 19.07 -31.99
C ASP A 80 11.48 18.14 -31.41
N CYS A 81 11.54 16.91 -31.96
CA CYS A 81 12.57 15.94 -31.64
C CYS A 81 13.73 16.01 -32.64
N TYR A 82 14.94 15.74 -32.17
CA TYR A 82 16.18 15.84 -32.92
C TYR A 82 16.95 14.51 -32.88
N LYS A 83 17.57 14.12 -34.00
CA LYS A 83 18.32 12.86 -34.09
C LYS A 83 19.49 12.83 -33.11
N GLU A 84 20.22 13.93 -33.02
CA GLU A 84 21.43 14.06 -32.22
C GLU A 84 21.12 13.95 -30.72
N LEU A 85 19.99 14.49 -30.27
CA LEU A 85 19.52 14.46 -28.89
C LEU A 85 18.77 13.16 -28.57
N ASP A 86 17.63 12.89 -29.23
CA ASP A 86 16.67 11.83 -28.86
C ASP A 86 17.06 10.42 -29.35
N ILE A 87 17.95 10.32 -30.34
CA ILE A 87 18.42 9.02 -30.87
C ILE A 87 19.85 8.73 -30.43
N GLU A 88 20.73 9.73 -30.46
CA GLU A 88 22.17 9.57 -30.17
C GLU A 88 22.55 9.96 -28.72
N GLY A 89 21.67 10.62 -27.95
CA GLY A 89 21.89 10.96 -26.55
C GLY A 89 22.86 12.14 -26.32
N LYS A 90 23.15 12.95 -27.34
CA LYS A 90 24.08 14.09 -27.24
C LYS A 90 23.42 15.25 -26.51
N ILE A 91 23.96 15.62 -25.35
CA ILE A 91 23.54 16.79 -24.58
C ILE A 91 24.07 18.05 -25.28
N MET A 92 23.21 18.73 -26.04
CA MET A 92 23.50 19.98 -26.75
C MET A 92 22.23 20.78 -27.04
N ASP A 93 22.35 22.10 -27.17
CA ASP A 93 21.25 23.00 -27.51
C ASP A 93 20.84 22.82 -28.98
N CYS A 94 19.94 21.86 -29.22
CA CYS A 94 19.40 21.59 -30.54
C CYS A 94 18.29 22.57 -30.94
N THR A 95 18.44 23.07 -32.17
CA THR A 95 17.51 23.92 -32.91
C THR A 95 17.35 23.37 -34.32
N PRO A 96 16.35 23.80 -35.10
CA PRO A 96 16.19 23.37 -36.50
C PRO A 96 17.34 23.81 -37.44
N LEU A 97 18.26 24.66 -36.97
CA LEU A 97 19.41 25.16 -37.74
C LEU A 97 20.69 24.32 -37.54
N ASN A 98 20.83 23.63 -36.42
CA ASN A 98 22.05 22.88 -36.05
C ASN A 98 21.82 21.38 -35.78
N CYS A 99 20.57 20.93 -35.64
CA CYS A 99 20.23 19.52 -35.42
C CYS A 99 19.17 19.02 -36.42
N THR A 100 19.16 17.72 -36.68
CA THR A 100 18.27 17.07 -37.65
C THR A 100 16.91 16.82 -37.02
N VAL A 101 15.91 17.62 -37.38
CA VAL A 101 14.51 17.42 -36.95
C VAL A 101 13.98 16.06 -37.44
N ILE A 102 13.38 15.30 -36.53
CA ILE A 102 12.82 13.97 -36.78
C ILE A 102 11.43 13.82 -36.12
N PRO A 103 10.55 12.92 -36.63
CA PRO A 103 9.32 12.59 -35.94
C PRO A 103 9.64 11.94 -34.57
N CYS A 104 9.07 12.51 -33.51
CA CYS A 104 9.17 11.96 -32.16
C CYS A 104 8.65 10.51 -32.09
N LYS A 105 9.42 9.63 -31.46
CA LYS A 105 9.07 8.20 -31.32
C LYS A 105 8.18 7.97 -30.09
N SER A 106 7.24 7.03 -30.18
CA SER A 106 6.36 6.66 -29.07
C SER A 106 7.17 6.19 -27.85
N GLN A 107 6.96 6.85 -26.72
CA GLN A 107 7.54 6.45 -25.43
C GLN A 107 6.60 5.50 -24.70
N GLY A 108 7.18 4.56 -23.95
CA GLY A 108 6.43 3.51 -23.26
C GLY A 108 7.32 2.36 -22.79
N PRO A 109 6.75 1.25 -22.28
CA PRO A 109 7.52 0.18 -21.64
C PRO A 109 8.59 -0.47 -22.52
N PHE A 110 8.34 -0.56 -23.83
CA PHE A 110 9.28 -1.17 -24.78
C PHE A 110 10.45 -0.24 -25.16
N SER A 111 10.24 1.08 -25.18
CA SER A 111 11.28 2.04 -25.55
C SER A 111 12.10 2.53 -24.36
N MET A 112 11.61 2.39 -23.13
CA MET A 112 12.29 2.95 -21.95
C MET A 112 13.68 2.34 -21.68
N PHE A 113 13.90 1.08 -22.03
CA PHE A 113 15.23 0.44 -21.95
C PHE A 113 16.28 1.16 -22.81
N ARG A 114 15.87 1.70 -23.97
CA ARG A 114 16.73 2.54 -24.82
C ARG A 114 17.05 3.86 -24.13
N SER A 115 16.04 4.54 -23.57
CA SER A 115 16.23 5.82 -22.87
C SER A 115 17.19 5.66 -21.69
N ILE A 116 17.08 4.57 -20.92
CA ILE A 116 18.02 4.23 -19.83
C ILE A 116 19.43 3.95 -20.37
N GLY A 117 19.56 3.29 -21.53
CA GLY A 117 20.85 3.08 -22.18
C GLY A 117 21.54 4.37 -22.66
N LEU A 118 20.75 5.39 -23.03
CA LEU A 118 21.27 6.73 -23.36
C LEU A 118 21.55 7.56 -22.09
N HIS A 119 20.68 7.46 -21.08
CA HIS A 119 20.73 8.27 -19.87
C HIS A 119 20.57 7.39 -18.61
N PRO A 120 21.64 6.74 -18.12
CA PRO A 120 21.57 5.85 -16.94
C PRO A 120 21.08 6.52 -15.65
N PHE A 121 21.20 7.85 -15.55
CA PHE A 121 20.70 8.65 -14.42
C PHE A 121 19.19 8.49 -14.19
N LEU A 122 18.42 8.15 -15.23
CA LEU A 122 17.00 7.85 -15.15
C LEU A 122 16.66 6.76 -14.11
N LEU A 123 17.60 5.83 -13.86
CA LEU A 123 17.45 4.78 -12.84
C LEU A 123 17.38 5.33 -11.40
N THR A 124 17.77 6.57 -11.14
CA THR A 124 17.68 7.17 -9.80
C THR A 124 16.24 7.38 -9.34
N ASN A 125 15.24 7.40 -10.24
CA ASN A 125 13.82 7.35 -9.85
C ASN A 125 13.46 6.00 -9.18
N GLY A 126 14.25 4.94 -9.41
CA GLY A 126 14.11 3.69 -8.65
C GLY A 126 14.35 3.86 -7.15
N LEU A 127 15.24 4.76 -6.74
CA LEU A 127 15.46 5.09 -5.32
C LEU A 127 14.25 5.79 -4.72
N MET A 128 13.65 6.73 -5.47
CA MET A 128 12.45 7.46 -5.02
C MET A 128 11.26 6.51 -4.89
N ASN A 129 11.11 5.56 -5.83
CA ASN A 129 10.14 4.48 -5.73
C ASN A 129 10.34 3.59 -4.50
N ILE A 130 11.58 3.18 -4.20
CA ILE A 130 11.86 2.40 -2.98
C ILE A 130 11.39 3.16 -1.74
N ILE A 131 11.70 4.45 -1.62
CA ILE A 131 11.28 5.28 -0.48
C ILE A 131 9.76 5.43 -0.44
N TYR A 132 9.13 5.76 -1.58
CA TYR A 132 7.68 5.95 -1.71
C TYR A 132 6.91 4.69 -1.32
N TYR A 133 7.20 3.55 -1.93
CA TYR A 133 6.43 2.31 -1.72
C TYR A 133 6.62 1.74 -0.31
N ASN A 134 7.82 1.86 0.28
CA ASN A 134 8.02 1.49 1.68
C ASN A 134 7.22 2.44 2.60
N GLY A 135 7.34 3.76 2.42
CA GLY A 135 6.59 4.75 3.19
C GLY A 135 5.08 4.54 3.10
N GLU A 136 4.55 4.28 1.90
CA GLU A 136 3.15 3.97 1.65
C GLU A 136 2.70 2.70 2.42
N VAL A 137 3.43 1.59 2.30
CA VAL A 137 3.05 0.33 2.96
C VAL A 137 3.21 0.40 4.48
N PHE A 138 4.19 1.13 5.03
CA PHE A 138 4.28 1.37 6.47
C PHE A 138 3.11 2.17 6.99
N LEU A 139 2.74 3.26 6.31
CA LEU A 139 1.63 4.08 6.74
C LEU A 139 0.31 3.29 6.65
N TYR A 140 0.06 2.49 5.61
CA TYR A 140 -1.14 1.65 5.50
C TYR A 140 -1.38 0.67 6.66
N LYS A 141 -0.35 0.32 7.46
CA LYS A 141 -0.53 -0.49 8.68
C LYS A 141 -1.20 0.28 9.82
N GLU A 142 -0.98 1.59 9.91
CA GLU A 142 -1.58 2.40 10.97
C GLU A 142 -3.07 2.63 10.67
N PRO A 143 -3.94 2.75 11.70
CA PRO A 143 -5.38 2.97 11.50
C PRO A 143 -5.67 4.29 10.77
N LEU A 144 -4.76 5.26 10.88
CA LEU A 144 -4.79 6.55 10.18
C LEU A 144 -3.82 6.58 8.98
N GLY A 145 -3.48 5.42 8.40
CA GLY A 145 -2.50 5.31 7.32
C GLY A 145 -2.81 6.15 6.09
N LEU A 146 -4.02 5.99 5.53
CA LEU A 146 -4.50 6.72 4.36
C LEU A 146 -4.45 8.24 4.56
N LEU A 147 -4.72 8.70 5.78
CA LEU A 147 -4.52 10.09 6.16
C LEU A 147 -3.05 10.49 6.01
N PHE A 148 -2.13 9.75 6.61
CA PHE A 148 -0.73 10.14 6.64
C PHE A 148 -0.17 10.25 5.21
N LEU A 149 -0.66 9.46 4.25
CA LEU A 149 -0.37 9.65 2.82
C LEU A 149 -0.80 11.05 2.31
N VAL A 150 -1.96 11.55 2.72
CA VAL A 150 -2.47 12.88 2.33
C VAL A 150 -1.70 14.01 3.04
N ILE A 151 -1.42 13.90 4.34
CA ILE A 151 -0.58 14.89 5.04
C ILE A 151 0.82 14.93 4.42
N SER A 152 1.37 13.78 4.06
CA SER A 152 2.66 13.66 3.37
C SER A 152 2.64 14.37 2.00
N ALA A 153 1.61 14.13 1.19
CA ALA A 153 1.41 14.80 -0.10
C ALA A 153 1.11 16.30 0.00
N LEU A 154 0.53 16.79 1.10
CA LEU A 154 0.46 18.22 1.37
C LEU A 154 1.81 18.78 1.80
N SER A 155 2.55 18.04 2.64
CA SER A 155 3.85 18.47 3.17
C SER A 155 4.93 18.54 2.10
N SER A 156 4.86 17.69 1.07
CA SER A 156 5.77 17.74 -0.09
C SER A 156 5.69 19.07 -0.85
N THR A 157 4.55 19.78 -0.81
CA THR A 157 4.41 21.09 -1.46
C THR A 157 5.29 22.19 -0.85
N PHE A 158 5.78 22.02 0.39
CA PHE A 158 6.82 22.90 0.95
C PHE A 158 8.22 22.58 0.43
N LEU A 159 8.43 21.35 -0.06
CA LEU A 159 9.72 20.86 -0.54
C LEU A 159 9.89 21.10 -2.05
N ILE A 160 8.79 21.20 -2.81
CA ILE A 160 8.78 21.54 -4.25
C ILE A 160 9.63 22.80 -4.53
N ASN A 161 9.36 23.95 -3.90
CA ASN A 161 10.13 25.17 -4.19
C ASN A 161 11.65 25.05 -3.86
N PRO A 162 12.06 24.53 -2.69
CA PRO A 162 13.46 24.19 -2.43
C PRO A 162 14.08 23.22 -3.42
N MET A 163 13.34 22.22 -3.92
CA MET A 163 13.84 21.27 -4.91
C MET A 163 14.00 21.93 -6.29
N ASN A 164 13.06 22.76 -6.74
CA ASN A 164 13.19 23.51 -8.01
C ASN A 164 14.50 24.32 -8.02
N ILE A 165 14.83 24.97 -6.91
CA ILE A 165 16.10 25.71 -6.74
C ILE A 165 17.33 24.78 -6.84
N ILE A 166 17.25 23.54 -6.36
CA ILE A 166 18.34 22.55 -6.42
C ILE A 166 18.50 21.97 -7.84
N PHE A 167 17.40 21.73 -8.55
CA PHE A 167 17.41 21.22 -9.93
C PHE A 167 17.64 22.31 -10.99
N GLY A 168 17.51 23.60 -10.62
CA GLY A 168 17.66 24.74 -11.53
C GLY A 168 16.38 25.09 -12.30
N GLU A 169 15.25 24.52 -11.90
CA GLU A 169 13.94 24.69 -12.54
C GLU A 169 13.31 26.06 -12.21
N PRO A 170 12.48 26.63 -13.10
CA PRO A 170 11.86 27.93 -12.90
C PRO A 170 10.92 27.91 -11.68
N ILE A 171 11.20 28.77 -10.70
CA ILE A 171 10.43 28.85 -9.46
C ILE A 171 8.99 29.29 -9.77
N ASN A 172 8.04 28.37 -9.57
CA ASN A 172 6.60 28.64 -9.67
C ASN A 172 6.16 29.70 -8.64
N GLN A 173 4.98 30.31 -8.86
CA GLN A 173 4.51 31.39 -7.98
C GLN A 173 4.45 30.92 -6.51
N PRO A 174 5.02 31.69 -5.55
CA PRO A 174 5.10 31.27 -4.17
C PRO A 174 3.69 31.15 -3.57
N ILE A 175 3.33 29.94 -3.12
CA ILE A 175 2.03 29.65 -2.52
C ILE A 175 1.83 30.54 -1.27
N PRO A 176 0.77 31.36 -1.20
CA PRO A 176 0.52 32.21 -0.04
C PRO A 176 0.41 31.43 1.26
N LEU A 177 1.08 31.90 2.33
CA LEU A 177 1.11 31.26 3.65
C LEU A 177 -0.29 30.92 4.20
N LEU A 178 -1.29 31.75 3.87
CA LEU A 178 -2.68 31.57 4.28
C LEU A 178 -3.29 30.26 3.75
N ILE A 179 -2.88 29.81 2.57
CA ILE A 179 -3.33 28.55 1.93
C ILE A 179 -2.73 27.35 2.66
N TYR A 180 -1.48 27.45 3.13
CA TYR A 180 -0.90 26.44 4.00
C TYR A 180 -1.60 26.38 5.36
N LEU A 181 -1.84 27.53 6.00
CA LEU A 181 -2.51 27.59 7.31
C LEU A 181 -3.92 27.00 7.28
N PHE A 182 -4.76 27.42 6.33
CA PHE A 182 -6.12 26.87 6.21
C PHE A 182 -6.16 25.48 5.57
N GLY A 183 -5.26 25.20 4.62
CA GLY A 183 -5.26 23.95 3.87
C GLY A 183 -4.72 22.80 4.70
N ILE A 184 -3.53 22.96 5.30
CA ILE A 184 -2.93 21.93 6.15
C ILE A 184 -3.60 21.92 7.52
N GLY A 185 -3.89 23.08 8.12
CA GLY A 185 -4.65 23.15 9.38
C GLY A 185 -6.03 22.53 9.23
N GLY A 186 -6.75 22.84 8.16
CA GLY A 186 -8.04 22.22 7.83
C GLY A 186 -7.91 20.73 7.52
N SER A 187 -6.82 20.30 6.89
CA SER A 187 -6.54 18.88 6.65
C SER A 187 -6.27 18.13 7.94
N ILE A 188 -5.47 18.67 8.86
CA ILE A 188 -5.20 18.09 10.19
C ILE A 188 -6.46 18.07 11.05
N LEU A 189 -7.33 19.09 10.94
CA LEU A 189 -8.62 19.09 11.63
C LEU A 189 -9.58 18.03 11.09
N SER A 190 -9.58 17.74 9.78
CA SER A 190 -10.53 16.81 9.12
C SER A 190 -10.37 15.31 9.50
N VAL A 191 -9.70 15.03 10.60
CA VAL A 191 -8.68 13.99 10.63
C VAL A 191 -8.34 13.56 12.06
N ILE A 192 -8.35 14.51 12.99
CA ILE A 192 -8.31 14.22 14.42
C ILE A 192 -9.57 13.42 14.76
N GLU A 193 -9.38 12.15 15.10
CA GLU A 193 -10.46 11.25 15.52
C GLU A 193 -10.38 10.99 17.02
N PHE A 194 -11.32 11.58 17.77
CA PHE A 194 -11.49 11.23 19.17
C PHE A 194 -12.14 9.84 19.28
N THR A 195 -11.51 8.96 20.05
CA THR A 195 -12.17 7.73 20.50
C THR A 195 -13.14 8.09 21.61
N PRO A 196 -14.46 7.84 21.46
CA PRO A 196 -15.40 8.05 22.56
C PRO A 196 -14.97 7.17 23.74
N LYS A 197 -14.70 7.79 24.89
CA LYS A 197 -14.45 7.04 26.14
C LYS A 197 -15.62 6.08 26.33
N LYS A 198 -15.34 4.79 26.55
CA LYS A 198 -16.35 3.84 27.00
C LYS A 198 -16.90 4.42 28.30
N LYS A 199 -18.14 4.92 28.31
CA LYS A 199 -18.83 5.16 29.58
C LYS A 199 -18.85 3.79 30.24
N LYS A 200 -18.13 3.64 31.35
CA LYS A 200 -18.24 2.42 32.17
C LYS A 200 -19.72 2.24 32.45
N THR A 201 -20.25 1.08 32.09
CA THR A 201 -21.65 0.75 32.39
C THR A 201 -21.81 0.81 33.91
N GLU A 202 -22.96 1.20 34.44
CA GLU A 202 -23.18 1.23 35.90
C GLU A 202 -22.87 -0.13 36.55
N SER A 203 -23.03 -1.24 35.82
CA SER A 203 -22.56 -2.57 36.22
C SER A 203 -21.03 -2.71 36.30
N GLU A 204 -20.27 -2.16 35.34
CA GLU A 204 -18.78 -2.15 35.39
C GLU A 204 -18.26 -1.23 36.50
N ILE A 205 -19.03 -0.19 36.87
CA ILE A 205 -18.72 0.68 38.02
C ILE A 205 -19.01 -0.07 39.32
N ALA A 206 -20.19 -0.68 39.45
CA ALA A 206 -20.58 -1.46 40.62
C ALA A 206 -19.64 -2.64 40.88
N GLU A 207 -19.23 -3.39 39.85
CA GLU A 207 -18.29 -4.51 39.99
C GLU A 207 -16.87 -4.03 40.37
N GLU A 208 -16.46 -2.84 39.95
CA GLU A 208 -15.18 -2.22 40.32
C GLU A 208 -15.23 -1.61 41.74
N GLU A 209 -16.38 -1.10 42.18
CA GLU A 209 -16.63 -0.68 43.56
C GLU A 209 -16.69 -1.88 44.51
N GLU A 210 -17.36 -2.98 44.13
CA GLU A 210 -17.39 -4.22 44.90
C GLU A 210 -15.99 -4.84 45.03
N LYS A 211 -15.20 -4.88 43.95
CA LYS A 211 -13.79 -5.32 44.02
C LYS A 211 -12.94 -4.44 44.95
N LYS A 212 -13.20 -3.12 45.02
CA LYS A 212 -12.52 -2.25 45.98
C LYS A 212 -12.93 -2.54 47.42
N THR A 213 -14.22 -2.68 47.71
CA THR A 213 -14.68 -2.96 49.09
C THR A 213 -14.17 -4.31 49.59
N LEU A 214 -14.04 -5.32 48.72
CA LEU A 214 -13.42 -6.61 49.06
C LEU A 214 -11.91 -6.49 49.36
N LEU A 215 -11.17 -5.69 48.59
CA LEU A 215 -9.73 -5.46 48.83
C LEU A 215 -9.47 -4.70 50.14
N ASP A 216 -10.25 -3.66 50.41
CA ASP A 216 -10.14 -2.88 51.64
C ASP A 216 -10.56 -3.69 52.89
N SER A 217 -11.52 -4.62 52.73
CA SER A 217 -11.91 -5.56 53.79
C SER A 217 -10.82 -6.59 54.10
N SER A 218 -10.11 -7.07 53.07
CA SER A 218 -9.04 -8.07 53.22
C SER A 218 -7.82 -7.51 53.97
N ASN A 219 -7.40 -6.28 53.63
CA ASN A 219 -6.24 -5.64 54.28
C ASN A 219 -6.44 -5.37 55.78
N ASN A 220 -7.67 -5.09 56.24
CA ASN A 220 -7.92 -4.79 57.65
C ASN A 220 -7.82 -6.03 58.57
N ASN A 221 -7.91 -7.25 58.04
CA ASN A 221 -7.84 -8.48 58.86
C ASN A 221 -6.41 -9.01 59.09
N SER A 222 -5.40 -8.58 58.34
CA SER A 222 -4.03 -9.11 58.47
C SER A 222 -3.22 -8.54 59.65
N ASN A 223 -3.69 -7.50 60.34
CA ASN A 223 -2.91 -6.81 61.39
C ASN A 223 -3.10 -7.32 62.83
N ASN A 224 -3.95 -8.33 63.08
CA ASN A 224 -4.32 -8.72 64.46
C ASN A 224 -3.74 -10.04 64.99
N ASN A 225 -2.95 -10.81 64.20
CA ASN A 225 -2.31 -12.05 64.68
C ASN A 225 -0.78 -11.92 64.74
N SER A 226 -0.29 -11.22 65.77
CA SER A 226 1.12 -11.17 66.15
C SER A 226 1.32 -11.52 67.63
N SER A 227 0.98 -12.75 68.02
CA SER A 227 1.47 -13.34 69.27
C SER A 227 1.37 -14.87 69.30
N GLY A 228 2.52 -15.54 69.27
CA GLY A 228 2.72 -16.76 70.07
C GLY A 228 2.77 -18.11 69.36
N ALA A 229 3.86 -18.82 69.68
CA ALA A 229 4.03 -20.27 69.76
C ALA A 229 4.23 -21.10 68.47
N ASP A 230 5.46 -21.62 68.41
CA ASP A 230 5.95 -22.79 67.68
C ASP A 230 4.94 -23.91 67.40
N LYS A 231 5.00 -24.47 66.18
CA LYS A 231 4.99 -25.92 65.95
C LYS A 231 5.43 -26.30 64.54
N GLN A 232 6.28 -27.33 64.46
CA GLN A 232 6.56 -28.09 63.23
C GLN A 232 5.30 -28.87 62.79
N PRO A 233 5.20 -29.22 61.50
CA PRO A 233 5.21 -30.63 61.13
C PRO A 233 6.25 -30.90 60.02
N LEU A 234 7.06 -31.96 60.06
CA LEU A 234 6.76 -33.40 60.08
C LEU A 234 6.40 -33.91 58.67
N LEU A 235 7.41 -34.49 58.03
CA LEU A 235 7.34 -35.21 56.75
C LEU A 235 6.41 -36.42 56.86
N LEU A 236 5.51 -36.57 55.89
CA LEU A 236 4.86 -37.84 55.57
C LEU A 236 4.83 -37.99 54.05
N ASN A 237 5.41 -39.10 53.59
CA ASN A 237 5.05 -39.69 52.31
C ASN A 237 3.65 -40.29 52.44
N ASP A 238 2.88 -40.35 51.35
CA ASP A 238 2.18 -41.59 51.00
C ASP A 238 1.89 -41.62 49.49
N ASP A 239 1.79 -42.83 48.98
CA ASP A 239 1.59 -43.16 47.56
C ASP A 239 0.09 -43.14 47.16
N ASN A 240 -0.15 -43.16 45.83
CA ASN A 240 -1.35 -43.66 45.13
C ASN A 240 -2.76 -43.20 45.56
N ASP A 241 -3.52 -42.69 44.59
CA ASP A 241 -4.76 -43.37 44.19
C ASP A 241 -5.25 -42.91 42.80
N ASP A 242 -5.80 -43.85 42.03
CA ASP A 242 -6.36 -43.62 40.69
C ASP A 242 -7.73 -42.94 40.75
N ILE A 243 -7.99 -41.96 39.87
CA ILE A 243 -9.35 -41.42 39.64
C ILE A 243 -9.64 -41.32 38.13
N GLU A 244 -10.27 -42.37 37.60
CA GLU A 244 -11.10 -42.27 36.40
C GLU A 244 -12.45 -41.62 36.76
N VAL A 245 -12.81 -40.46 36.18
CA VAL A 245 -14.22 -40.05 36.06
C VAL A 245 -14.50 -39.34 34.73
N PHE A 246 -15.22 -40.07 33.87
CA PHE A 246 -16.25 -39.65 32.90
C PHE A 246 -16.09 -38.36 32.07
N SER A 247 -16.05 -38.60 30.75
CA SER A 247 -16.52 -37.66 29.73
C SER A 247 -18.04 -37.61 29.70
N GLU A 248 -18.62 -36.41 29.80
CA GLU A 248 -20.07 -36.22 29.68
C GLU A 248 -20.44 -35.79 28.24
N ASN A 249 -21.12 -36.69 27.52
CA ASN A 249 -21.68 -36.39 26.21
C ASN A 249 -23.02 -35.67 26.36
N VAL A 250 -23.12 -34.43 25.87
CA VAL A 250 -24.42 -33.77 25.67
C VAL A 250 -24.86 -33.96 24.22
N ASN A 251 -26.01 -34.61 24.04
CA ASN A 251 -26.53 -35.03 22.74
C ASN A 251 -28.01 -34.70 22.60
N GLU A 252 -28.31 -33.49 22.11
CA GLU A 252 -29.59 -33.05 21.55
C GLU A 252 -29.28 -32.12 20.37
N GLY A 253 -30.06 -32.04 19.28
CA GLY A 253 -31.23 -32.80 18.87
C GLY A 253 -31.59 -32.34 17.45
N SER A 254 -31.85 -33.27 16.53
CA SER A 254 -31.90 -32.98 15.09
C SER A 254 -33.27 -32.47 14.60
N VAL A 255 -33.26 -31.52 13.65
CA VAL A 255 -34.39 -31.34 12.70
C VAL A 255 -33.89 -31.20 11.26
N SER A 256 -34.17 -32.26 10.51
CA SER A 256 -34.15 -32.46 9.05
C SER A 256 -34.36 -31.25 8.13
N SER A 257 -33.61 -31.25 7.01
CA SER A 257 -34.19 -31.05 5.65
C SER A 257 -33.28 -31.68 4.58
N ASN A 258 -33.71 -32.81 4.01
CA ASN A 258 -33.06 -33.45 2.86
C ASN A 258 -33.49 -32.81 1.52
N THR A 259 -32.61 -32.80 0.52
CA THR A 259 -32.97 -33.25 -0.85
C THR A 259 -31.75 -33.79 -1.62
N HIS A 260 -31.75 -35.08 -1.89
CA HIS A 260 -30.90 -35.75 -2.89
C HIS A 260 -31.57 -35.67 -4.26
N PHE A 261 -30.82 -35.40 -5.34
CA PHE A 261 -31.06 -35.97 -6.70
C PHE A 261 -29.73 -35.85 -7.49
N ARG A 262 -28.92 -36.92 -7.62
CA ARG A 262 -29.00 -38.07 -8.55
C ARG A 262 -28.30 -37.79 -9.89
N ASN A 263 -27.15 -38.44 -10.08
CA ASN A 263 -26.43 -38.53 -11.36
C ASN A 263 -27.28 -39.10 -12.48
N ASN A 264 -27.02 -38.69 -13.72
CA ASN A 264 -26.94 -39.65 -14.83
C ASN A 264 -26.05 -39.19 -15.98
N LYS A 265 -25.20 -40.11 -16.47
CA LYS A 265 -24.48 -40.01 -17.74
C LYS A 265 -25.48 -39.97 -18.89
N GLN A 266 -25.18 -39.22 -19.96
CA GLN A 266 -25.38 -39.74 -21.31
C GLN A 266 -24.34 -39.21 -22.29
N LYS A 267 -23.94 -40.10 -23.20
CA LYS A 267 -22.90 -39.94 -24.21
C LYS A 267 -23.60 -39.94 -25.56
N LYS A 268 -23.39 -38.95 -26.43
CA LYS A 268 -23.73 -39.11 -27.85
C LYS A 268 -22.73 -38.40 -28.75
N VAL A 269 -22.29 -39.15 -29.77
CA VAL A 269 -21.42 -38.73 -30.87
C VAL A 269 -22.30 -38.64 -32.12
N GLN A 270 -22.16 -37.58 -32.94
CA GLN A 270 -22.45 -37.61 -34.39
C GLN A 270 -21.93 -36.35 -35.12
N SER A 271 -20.65 -36.41 -35.49
CA SER A 271 -20.08 -36.23 -36.85
C SER A 271 -20.85 -35.52 -38.00
N ILE A 272 -20.07 -34.77 -38.82
CA ILE A 272 -20.23 -34.44 -40.28
C ILE A 272 -21.24 -33.30 -40.56
N GLU A 273 -20.91 -32.19 -41.26
CA GLU A 273 -20.34 -32.07 -42.62
C GLU A 273 -19.19 -31.05 -42.82
N ASN A 274 -18.42 -31.26 -43.89
CA ASN A 274 -17.37 -30.36 -44.41
C ASN A 274 -17.96 -29.41 -45.45
N ILE A 275 -17.38 -28.21 -45.60
CA ILE A 275 -17.17 -27.58 -46.91
C ILE A 275 -15.75 -27.01 -46.94
N ASP A 276 -14.92 -27.56 -47.81
CA ASP A 276 -13.66 -26.95 -48.25
C ASP A 276 -13.96 -25.79 -49.22
N ASP A 277 -13.11 -24.76 -49.21
CA ASP A 277 -12.56 -24.25 -50.46
C ASP A 277 -11.28 -23.43 -50.19
N SER A 278 -10.18 -23.88 -50.81
CA SER A 278 -8.92 -23.15 -50.99
C SER A 278 -8.85 -22.68 -52.46
N PRO A 279 -7.71 -22.38 -53.12
CA PRO A 279 -6.39 -21.92 -52.64
C PRO A 279 -5.83 -20.71 -53.43
N SER A 280 -4.72 -20.12 -52.95
CA SER A 280 -3.52 -19.70 -53.73
C SER A 280 -2.55 -19.02 -52.75
N SER A 281 -1.36 -19.57 -52.47
CA SER A 281 -0.14 -19.60 -53.31
C SER A 281 0.38 -18.18 -53.65
N SER A 282 1.68 -17.87 -53.55
CA SER A 282 2.83 -18.76 -53.77
C SER A 282 4.16 -18.24 -53.18
N SER A 283 5.03 -19.19 -52.78
CA SER A 283 6.50 -19.19 -52.98
C SER A 283 7.37 -18.14 -52.24
N SER A 284 8.65 -18.36 -51.93
CA SER A 284 9.61 -19.40 -52.39
C SER A 284 10.79 -19.60 -51.41
N SER A 285 11.35 -20.82 -51.36
CA SER A 285 12.81 -21.17 -51.20
C SER A 285 13.62 -20.66 -49.97
N SER A 286 14.68 -21.29 -49.44
CA SER A 286 15.35 -22.61 -49.57
C SER A 286 16.61 -22.60 -48.67
N SER A 287 17.26 -23.68 -48.20
CA SER A 287 16.95 -25.11 -48.00
C SER A 287 18.16 -25.75 -47.26
N ASN A 288 18.01 -27.00 -46.76
CA ASN A 288 19.08 -27.90 -46.28
C ASN A 288 19.76 -27.52 -44.92
N ASN A 289 20.27 -28.45 -44.10
CA ASN A 289 20.68 -29.84 -44.39
C ASN A 289 20.62 -30.81 -43.18
N ASN A 290 20.47 -32.11 -43.49
CA ASN A 290 20.94 -33.33 -42.78
C ASN A 290 20.45 -33.77 -41.38
N ASN A 291 19.68 -34.87 -41.38
CA ASN A 291 19.97 -36.19 -40.81
C ASN A 291 20.60 -36.33 -39.40
N ASN A 292 19.92 -37.07 -38.49
CA ASN A 292 20.07 -38.54 -38.46
C ASN A 292 19.04 -39.27 -37.56
N ASN A 293 18.81 -40.55 -37.87
CA ASN A 293 18.03 -41.51 -37.07
C ASN A 293 18.70 -41.84 -35.72
N SER A 294 17.88 -42.15 -34.70
CA SER A 294 17.86 -43.53 -34.14
C SER A 294 16.63 -43.78 -33.27
N ASN A 295 16.06 -44.98 -33.39
CA ASN A 295 15.15 -45.55 -32.39
C ASN A 295 15.86 -45.72 -31.04
N ASN A 296 15.11 -45.61 -29.93
CA ASN A 296 14.95 -46.78 -29.05
C ASN A 296 13.75 -46.65 -28.10
N ASN A 297 13.13 -47.80 -27.82
CA ASN A 297 12.16 -47.95 -26.72
C ASN A 297 12.87 -47.86 -25.37
N ASN A 298 12.16 -47.38 -24.33
CA ASN A 298 11.81 -48.25 -23.21
C ASN A 298 10.77 -47.64 -22.27
N ASN A 299 9.93 -48.52 -21.72
CA ASN A 299 9.07 -48.22 -20.59
C ASN A 299 9.92 -47.86 -19.36
N ASN A 300 9.35 -47.06 -18.46
CA ASN A 300 9.37 -47.40 -17.04
C ASN A 300 8.14 -46.79 -16.35
N ASN A 301 7.42 -47.62 -15.60
CA ASN A 301 6.44 -47.17 -14.63
C ASN A 301 7.18 -46.52 -13.45
N VAL A 302 6.62 -45.46 -12.90
CA VAL A 302 6.94 -45.01 -11.53
C VAL A 302 5.61 -44.74 -10.84
N GLU A 303 5.36 -45.47 -9.77
CA GLU A 303 4.24 -45.25 -8.86
C GLU A 303 4.40 -43.88 -8.19
N ILE A 304 3.30 -43.14 -8.06
CA ILE A 304 3.25 -41.95 -7.21
C ILE A 304 2.65 -42.40 -5.88
N GLU A 305 3.50 -42.54 -4.86
CA GLU A 305 3.06 -42.82 -3.50
C GLU A 305 2.28 -41.63 -2.92
N GLU A 306 1.21 -41.93 -2.19
CA GLU A 306 0.45 -40.95 -1.41
C GLU A 306 1.19 -40.63 -0.10
N GLU A 307 2.00 -39.56 -0.08
CA GLU A 307 2.47 -39.01 1.19
C GLU A 307 1.33 -38.32 1.95
N LYS A 308 0.90 -38.95 3.04
CA LYS A 308 0.01 -38.36 4.04
C LYS A 308 0.74 -37.26 4.81
N GLU A 309 0.40 -36.00 4.59
CA GLU A 309 0.79 -34.93 5.51
C GLU A 309 0.12 -35.11 6.88
N ILE A 310 0.90 -35.60 7.84
CA ILE A 310 0.54 -35.62 9.27
C ILE A 310 0.72 -34.20 9.81
N SER A 311 -0.39 -33.54 10.17
CA SER A 311 -0.40 -32.22 10.80
C SER A 311 -0.05 -32.30 12.30
N PRO A 312 1.10 -31.76 12.76
CA PRO A 312 1.38 -31.62 14.18
C PRO A 312 0.72 -30.33 14.69
N GLN A 313 -0.33 -30.45 15.49
CA GLN A 313 -0.87 -29.32 16.26
C GLN A 313 0.13 -28.94 17.37
N HIS A 314 1.01 -27.97 17.10
CA HIS A 314 1.85 -27.39 18.14
C HIS A 314 1.01 -26.43 19.00
N VAL A 315 0.48 -26.96 20.11
CA VAL A 315 -0.10 -26.14 21.18
C VAL A 315 1.04 -25.32 21.80
N ILE A 316 1.03 -24.01 21.57
CA ILE A 316 1.95 -23.10 22.25
C ILE A 316 1.35 -22.80 23.62
N ILE A 317 1.91 -23.46 24.64
CA ILE A 317 1.69 -23.09 26.04
C ILE A 317 2.49 -21.80 26.28
N GLU A 318 1.81 -20.68 26.52
CA GLU A 318 2.46 -19.46 26.98
C GLU A 318 2.98 -19.69 28.40
N ASN A 319 4.31 -19.80 28.54
CA ASN A 319 4.93 -19.89 29.86
C ASN A 319 4.74 -18.57 30.62
N SER A 320 3.94 -18.63 31.68
CA SER A 320 3.82 -17.60 32.70
C SER A 320 5.18 -17.37 33.38
N ILE A 321 5.73 -16.17 33.23
CA ILE A 321 6.91 -15.75 33.98
C ILE A 321 6.47 -15.42 35.42
N ASN A 322 6.89 -16.28 36.36
CA ASN A 322 6.77 -16.02 37.78
C ASN A 322 7.59 -14.79 38.18
N ASN A 323 6.91 -13.68 38.47
CA ASN A 323 7.47 -12.53 39.18
C ASN A 323 6.79 -12.40 40.54
N SER A 324 7.26 -13.19 41.51
CA SER A 324 6.86 -13.11 42.92
C SER A 324 7.96 -12.45 43.77
N GLU A 325 8.26 -11.19 43.48
CA GLU A 325 9.01 -10.32 44.41
C GLU A 325 8.04 -9.30 45.05
N ILE A 326 7.56 -9.64 46.24
CA ILE A 326 6.78 -8.72 47.09
C ILE A 326 7.77 -7.74 47.73
N VAL A 327 8.00 -6.60 47.06
CA VAL A 327 8.78 -5.48 47.60
C VAL A 327 7.84 -4.31 47.93
N ASN A 328 7.44 -4.22 49.20
CA ASN A 328 6.68 -3.09 49.74
C ASN A 328 7.42 -1.76 49.52
N SER A 329 7.03 -1.03 48.47
CA SER A 329 7.64 0.25 48.07
C SER A 329 6.65 1.10 47.24
N ASN A 330 5.42 1.24 47.73
CA ASN A 330 4.26 1.63 46.91
C ASN A 330 4.23 3.07 46.36
N ASP A 331 5.03 4.01 46.88
CA ASP A 331 4.97 5.42 46.43
C ASP A 331 5.93 5.77 45.28
N ASN A 332 7.05 5.07 45.11
CA ASN A 332 8.05 5.41 44.08
C ASN A 332 7.83 4.70 42.72
N ASN A 333 6.92 3.73 42.62
CA ASN A 333 6.67 3.01 41.38
C ASN A 333 5.77 3.77 40.38
N ASN A 334 4.96 4.73 40.87
CA ASN A 334 4.04 5.51 40.04
C ASN A 334 4.76 6.49 39.09
N GLU A 335 5.93 7.02 39.44
CA GLU A 335 6.71 7.88 38.52
C GLU A 335 7.44 7.08 37.45
N LYS A 336 8.06 5.94 37.82
CA LYS A 336 8.72 5.05 36.85
C LYS A 336 7.74 4.51 35.81
N SER A 337 6.52 4.16 36.21
CA SER A 337 5.47 3.71 35.29
C SER A 337 5.12 4.77 34.24
N LYS A 338 4.89 6.02 34.65
CA LYS A 338 4.58 7.14 33.74
C LYS A 338 5.69 7.42 32.72
N GLY A 339 6.96 7.33 33.14
CA GLY A 339 8.11 7.50 32.23
C GLY A 339 8.13 6.46 31.10
N ILE A 340 7.78 5.21 31.42
CA ILE A 340 7.72 4.11 30.44
C ILE A 340 6.58 4.31 29.43
N GLU A 341 5.41 4.81 29.87
CA GLU A 341 4.30 5.12 28.96
C GLU A 341 4.63 6.26 27.99
N ILE A 342 5.20 7.36 28.49
CA ILE A 342 5.61 8.50 27.65
C ILE A 342 6.66 8.05 26.62
N GLY A 343 7.65 7.24 27.02
CA GLY A 343 8.64 6.67 26.12
C GLY A 343 8.02 5.83 25.00
N LYS A 344 7.04 4.97 25.31
CA LYS A 344 6.30 4.18 24.31
C LYS A 344 5.54 5.06 23.31
N ILE A 345 4.90 6.13 23.78
CA ILE A 345 4.17 7.08 22.93
C ILE A 345 5.14 7.80 21.98
N ILE A 346 6.27 8.30 22.48
CA ILE A 346 7.29 8.98 21.67
C ILE A 346 7.86 8.03 20.60
N ILE A 347 8.23 6.80 20.98
CA ILE A 347 8.73 5.80 20.03
C ILE A 347 7.71 5.49 18.94
N ARG A 348 6.42 5.36 19.28
CA ARG A 348 5.35 5.18 18.29
C ARG A 348 5.21 6.40 17.37
N GLY A 349 5.26 7.61 17.92
CA GLY A 349 5.24 8.85 17.15
C GLY A 349 6.37 8.91 16.12
N ILE A 350 7.61 8.62 16.54
CA ILE A 350 8.79 8.57 15.66
C ILE A 350 8.63 7.52 14.55
N LYS A 351 8.12 6.32 14.88
CA LYS A 351 7.87 5.25 13.90
C LYS A 351 6.88 5.64 12.79
N ILE A 352 5.95 6.57 13.05
CA ILE A 352 4.99 7.10 12.06
C ILE A 352 5.56 8.32 11.34
N PHE A 353 6.25 9.20 12.07
CA PHE A 353 6.81 10.45 11.55
C PHE A 353 7.91 10.22 10.52
N ILE A 354 8.78 9.22 10.71
CA ILE A 354 9.86 8.92 9.74
C ILE A 354 9.29 8.52 8.36
N PRO A 355 8.39 7.51 8.23
CA PRO A 355 7.70 7.22 6.97
C PRO A 355 6.95 8.41 6.37
N LEU A 356 6.29 9.23 7.21
CA LEU A 356 5.56 10.43 6.76
C LEU A 356 6.49 11.44 6.06
N VAL A 357 7.64 11.76 6.68
CA VAL A 357 8.63 12.70 6.14
C VAL A 357 9.33 12.12 4.92
N MET A 358 9.72 10.84 4.97
CA MET A 358 10.33 10.13 3.84
C MET A 358 9.41 10.11 2.62
N LEU A 359 8.11 9.86 2.82
CA LEU A 359 7.12 9.90 1.76
C LEU A 359 6.89 11.32 1.24
N ALA A 360 7.01 12.36 2.09
CA ALA A 360 6.86 13.75 1.65
C ALA A 360 8.04 14.17 0.75
N ILE A 361 9.25 13.78 1.15
CA ILE A 361 10.47 13.95 0.34
C ILE A 361 10.34 13.18 -0.99
N ALA A 362 9.90 11.91 -0.96
CA ALA A 362 9.74 11.10 -2.16
C ALA A 362 8.67 11.67 -3.12
N ASN A 363 7.55 12.20 -2.61
CA ASN A 363 6.54 12.87 -3.45
C ASN A 363 7.09 14.13 -4.11
N ALA A 364 7.84 14.96 -3.38
CA ALA A 364 8.46 16.15 -3.95
C ALA A 364 9.49 15.77 -5.02
N LEU A 365 10.42 14.87 -4.69
CA LEU A 365 11.43 14.40 -5.62
C LEU A 365 10.82 13.76 -6.87
N TRP A 366 9.76 12.95 -6.75
CA TRP A 366 9.08 12.33 -7.89
C TRP A 366 8.49 13.36 -8.88
N MET A 367 7.93 14.47 -8.37
CA MET A 367 7.46 15.56 -9.24
C MET A 367 8.62 16.22 -9.98
N GLU A 368 9.65 16.60 -9.24
CA GLU A 368 10.81 17.35 -9.75
C GLU A 368 11.62 16.50 -10.73
N THR A 369 11.86 15.21 -10.43
CA THR A 369 12.51 14.29 -11.38
C THR A 369 11.67 14.05 -12.63
N SER A 370 10.34 14.18 -12.57
CA SER A 370 9.51 14.04 -13.76
C SER A 370 9.65 15.21 -14.74
N LEU A 371 9.77 16.44 -14.21
CA LEU A 371 10.09 17.63 -15.01
C LEU A 371 11.53 17.57 -15.53
N PHE A 372 12.49 17.37 -14.64
CA PHE A 372 13.92 17.29 -14.97
C PHE A 372 14.21 16.21 -16.03
N TYR A 373 13.54 15.05 -15.98
CA TYR A 373 13.70 14.00 -16.99
C TYR A 373 13.03 14.34 -18.33
N ASN A 374 11.92 15.08 -18.32
CA ASN A 374 11.28 15.57 -19.53
C ASN A 374 12.17 16.59 -20.24
N ASP A 375 12.78 17.51 -19.50
CA ASP A 375 13.53 18.64 -20.07
C ASP A 375 14.96 18.25 -20.45
N GLN A 376 15.69 17.54 -19.57
CA GLN A 376 17.08 17.13 -19.81
C GLN A 376 17.21 15.84 -20.62
N PHE A 377 16.35 14.85 -20.38
CA PHE A 377 16.44 13.51 -21.00
C PHE A 377 15.28 13.21 -21.94
N ARG A 378 14.49 14.23 -22.30
CA ARG A 378 13.40 14.14 -23.30
C ARG A 378 12.39 13.04 -23.01
N THR A 379 12.27 12.65 -21.73
CA THR A 379 11.41 11.56 -21.26
C THR A 379 10.04 12.12 -20.90
N ASN A 380 9.10 12.03 -21.84
CA ASN A 380 7.75 12.56 -21.64
C ASN A 380 6.96 11.76 -20.60
N ALA A 381 5.77 12.22 -20.24
CA ALA A 381 4.92 11.53 -19.25
C ALA A 381 4.63 10.05 -19.56
N PHE A 382 4.52 9.64 -20.83
CA PHE A 382 4.32 8.22 -21.18
C PHE A 382 5.58 7.40 -20.90
N GLY A 383 6.76 7.93 -21.24
CA GLY A 383 8.06 7.36 -20.88
C GLY A 383 8.26 7.29 -19.37
N TYR A 384 8.04 8.41 -18.66
CA TYR A 384 8.21 8.51 -17.22
C TYR A 384 7.32 7.51 -16.47
N ASN A 385 6.00 7.47 -16.72
CA ASN A 385 5.11 6.46 -16.11
C ASN A 385 5.56 5.02 -16.37
N SER A 386 6.14 4.75 -17.54
CA SER A 386 6.63 3.42 -17.89
C SER A 386 7.91 3.07 -17.14
N LEU A 387 8.84 4.03 -16.99
CA LEU A 387 10.02 3.87 -16.14
C LEU A 387 9.63 3.65 -14.67
N ASP A 388 8.68 4.44 -14.20
CA ASP A 388 8.24 4.50 -12.81
C ASP A 388 7.52 3.21 -12.39
N GLN A 389 6.57 2.76 -13.21
CA GLN A 389 5.65 1.68 -12.84
C GLN A 389 6.02 0.32 -13.46
N SER A 390 6.53 0.25 -14.71
CA SER A 390 6.90 -1.02 -15.33
C SER A 390 8.25 -1.56 -14.84
N LEU A 391 9.20 -0.69 -14.45
CA LEU A 391 10.49 -1.12 -13.92
C LEU A 391 10.52 -1.28 -12.39
N LEU A 392 9.40 -1.02 -11.72
CA LEU A 392 9.26 -1.15 -10.27
C LEU A 392 9.85 -2.46 -9.66
N PRO A 393 9.71 -3.66 -10.28
CA PRO A 393 10.32 -4.89 -9.76
C PRO A 393 11.85 -4.88 -9.78
N PHE A 394 12.46 -4.22 -10.76
CA PHE A 394 13.91 -4.08 -10.86
C PHE A 394 14.49 -3.15 -9.77
N TYR A 395 13.65 -2.34 -9.12
CA TYR A 395 14.05 -1.51 -7.98
C TYR A 395 13.69 -2.18 -6.65
N LEU A 396 12.45 -2.64 -6.48
CA LEU A 396 11.97 -3.18 -5.21
C LEU A 396 12.52 -4.57 -4.89
N PHE A 397 12.74 -5.47 -5.86
CA PHE A 397 13.25 -6.80 -5.54
C PHE A 397 14.71 -6.80 -5.07
N PRO A 398 15.67 -6.09 -5.71
CA PRO A 398 17.01 -5.93 -5.14
C PRO A 398 17.01 -5.30 -3.75
N PHE A 399 16.11 -4.35 -3.49
CA PHE A 399 15.93 -3.78 -2.15
C PHE A 399 15.42 -4.82 -1.13
N MET A 400 14.38 -5.62 -1.47
CA MET A 400 13.89 -6.68 -0.59
C MET A 400 14.96 -7.75 -0.30
N ILE A 401 15.75 -8.11 -1.31
CA ILE A 401 16.89 -9.03 -1.17
C ILE A 401 17.92 -8.45 -0.19
N LEU A 402 18.26 -7.16 -0.31
CA LEU A 402 19.16 -6.47 0.62
C LEU A 402 18.60 -6.44 2.06
N VAL A 403 17.30 -6.20 2.23
CA VAL A 403 16.61 -6.25 3.52
C VAL A 403 16.68 -7.65 4.13
N ASP A 404 16.52 -8.71 3.34
CA ASP A 404 16.63 -10.10 3.80
C ASP A 404 18.05 -10.47 4.27
N PHE A 405 19.09 -10.00 3.57
CA PHE A 405 20.49 -10.26 3.94
C PHE A 405 20.94 -9.47 5.18
N VAL A 406 20.47 -8.24 5.36
CA VAL A 406 20.94 -7.35 6.43
C VAL A 406 20.01 -7.44 7.65
N LYS A 407 20.36 -8.29 8.64
CA LYS A 407 19.52 -8.55 9.84
C LYS A 407 18.92 -7.30 10.52
N PRO A 408 19.64 -6.16 10.70
CA PRO A 408 19.05 -4.94 11.24
C PRO A 408 17.95 -4.34 10.34
N LEU A 409 18.12 -4.34 9.01
CA LEU A 409 17.08 -3.91 8.08
C LEU A 409 15.91 -4.89 8.13
N LYS A 410 16.16 -6.21 8.14
CA LYS A 410 15.11 -7.23 8.23
C LYS A 410 14.17 -7.00 9.42
N ARG A 411 14.72 -6.76 10.61
CA ARG A 411 13.97 -6.44 11.84
C ARG A 411 13.28 -5.06 11.82
N THR A 412 13.78 -4.13 11.03
CA THR A 412 13.20 -2.78 10.93
C THR A 412 12.04 -2.75 9.93
N PHE A 413 12.15 -3.49 8.83
CA PHE A 413 11.20 -3.43 7.72
C PHE A 413 10.12 -4.52 7.74
N LEU A 414 10.42 -5.70 8.29
CA LEU A 414 9.52 -6.86 8.27
C LEU A 414 8.92 -7.16 9.65
N ASN A 415 7.63 -7.45 9.68
CA ASN A 415 6.95 -7.99 10.87
C ASN A 415 7.57 -9.35 11.24
N ASP A 416 7.46 -9.79 12.49
CA ASP A 416 8.06 -11.07 12.94
C ASP A 416 7.52 -12.29 12.18
N SER A 417 6.27 -12.23 11.69
CA SER A 417 5.69 -13.21 10.75
C SER A 417 6.43 -13.24 9.41
N ASP A 418 6.68 -12.06 8.83
CA ASP A 418 7.31 -11.86 7.52
C ASP A 418 8.81 -12.21 7.57
N GLN A 419 9.45 -12.15 8.74
CA GLN A 419 10.88 -12.40 8.93
C GLN A 419 11.29 -13.88 8.70
N ASN A 420 10.42 -14.83 9.00
CA ASN A 420 10.74 -16.27 8.92
C ASN A 420 10.63 -16.84 7.50
N GLU A 421 9.97 -16.11 6.59
CA GLU A 421 9.74 -16.56 5.21
C GLU A 421 10.92 -16.16 4.28
N SER A 422 11.17 -16.93 3.23
CA SER A 422 12.10 -16.56 2.15
C SER A 422 11.42 -15.69 1.08
N LEU A 423 12.16 -14.87 0.33
CA LEU A 423 11.54 -13.99 -0.68
C LEU A 423 10.82 -14.78 -1.79
N ILE A 424 11.36 -15.93 -2.20
CA ILE A 424 10.76 -16.81 -3.20
C ILE A 424 9.45 -17.40 -2.68
N GLN A 425 9.43 -17.80 -1.40
CA GLN A 425 8.21 -18.28 -0.74
C GLN A 425 7.19 -17.14 -0.63
N ALA A 426 7.59 -15.95 -0.19
CA ALA A 426 6.72 -14.77 -0.11
C ALA A 426 6.07 -14.41 -1.45
N VAL A 427 6.81 -14.47 -2.56
CA VAL A 427 6.26 -14.27 -3.92
C VAL A 427 5.20 -15.33 -4.25
N LYS A 428 5.47 -16.61 -3.93
CA LYS A 428 4.55 -17.73 -4.16
C LYS A 428 3.30 -17.66 -3.25
N SER A 429 3.47 -17.27 -1.99
CA SER A 429 2.40 -17.06 -0.98
C SER A 429 1.50 -15.90 -1.39
N THR A 430 2.10 -14.75 -1.74
CA THR A 430 1.39 -13.54 -2.21
C THR A 430 0.40 -13.88 -3.31
N TRP A 431 0.82 -14.61 -4.35
CA TRP A 431 -0.07 -14.92 -5.49
C TRP A 431 -1.22 -15.87 -5.14
N LYS A 432 -1.06 -16.71 -4.10
CA LYS A 432 -2.11 -17.61 -3.60
C LYS A 432 -3.11 -16.90 -2.68
N GLU A 433 -2.64 -15.98 -1.84
CA GLU A 433 -3.48 -15.26 -0.86
C GLU A 433 -4.30 -14.13 -1.48
N THR A 434 -3.85 -13.58 -2.61
CA THR A 434 -4.45 -12.38 -3.19
C THR A 434 -5.73 -12.71 -3.95
N ASN A 435 -6.84 -12.03 -3.62
CA ASN A 435 -7.91 -11.82 -4.60
C ASN A 435 -7.38 -10.86 -5.69
N LEU A 436 -6.81 -11.44 -6.75
CA LEU A 436 -6.08 -10.72 -7.81
C LEU A 436 -6.91 -9.62 -8.46
N ILE A 437 -8.24 -9.81 -8.57
CA ILE A 437 -9.17 -8.82 -9.12
C ILE A 437 -9.20 -7.56 -8.23
N THR A 438 -9.25 -7.72 -6.90
CA THR A 438 -9.25 -6.59 -5.96
C THR A 438 -7.95 -5.78 -6.10
N LEU A 439 -6.81 -6.46 -6.21
CA LEU A 439 -5.49 -5.83 -6.39
C LEU A 439 -5.35 -5.16 -7.77
N PHE A 440 -5.83 -5.81 -8.82
CA PHE A 440 -5.84 -5.27 -10.18
C PHE A 440 -6.68 -4.00 -10.28
N ILE A 441 -7.88 -3.98 -9.68
CA ILE A 441 -8.75 -2.79 -9.64
C ILE A 441 -8.09 -1.69 -8.81
N TYR A 442 -7.50 -2.00 -7.65
CA TYR A 442 -6.74 -1.02 -6.87
C TYR A 442 -5.67 -0.33 -7.72
N ARG A 443 -4.78 -1.12 -8.33
CA ARG A 443 -3.69 -0.56 -9.14
C ARG A 443 -4.17 0.10 -10.43
N LEU A 444 -5.26 -0.37 -11.05
CA LEU A 444 -5.87 0.28 -12.22
C LEU A 444 -6.25 1.73 -11.89
N LEU A 445 -6.92 1.92 -10.75
CA LEU A 445 -7.41 3.24 -10.32
C LEU A 445 -6.25 4.16 -9.91
N ILE A 446 -5.26 3.67 -9.16
CA ILE A 446 -4.08 4.47 -8.78
C ILE A 446 -3.22 4.84 -9.99
N ASN A 447 -2.99 3.91 -10.91
CA ASN A 447 -2.24 4.18 -12.14
C ASN A 447 -3.03 5.12 -13.08
N GLY A 448 -4.35 4.94 -13.20
CA GLY A 448 -5.22 5.85 -13.94
C GLY A 448 -5.22 7.26 -13.36
N ARG A 449 -5.22 7.39 -12.03
CA ARG A 449 -5.04 8.66 -11.31
C ARG A 449 -3.69 9.30 -11.65
N ALA A 450 -2.59 8.53 -11.67
CA ALA A 450 -1.27 9.04 -12.05
C ALA A 450 -1.26 9.56 -13.49
N ILE A 451 -1.81 8.81 -14.46
CA ILE A 451 -1.93 9.26 -15.86
C ILE A 451 -2.75 10.56 -15.98
N MET A 452 -3.85 10.69 -15.24
CA MET A 452 -4.62 11.94 -15.18
C MET A 452 -3.81 13.10 -14.59
N TYR A 453 -3.05 12.87 -13.51
CA TYR A 453 -2.15 13.87 -12.92
C TYR A 453 -1.11 14.36 -13.93
N PHE A 454 -0.45 13.45 -14.66
CA PHE A 454 0.52 13.83 -15.69
C PHE A 454 -0.12 14.60 -16.85
N TYR A 455 -1.32 14.22 -17.28
CA TYR A 455 -2.05 14.99 -18.29
C TYR A 455 -2.34 16.42 -17.82
N LEU A 456 -2.76 16.60 -16.56
CA LEU A 456 -2.97 17.92 -15.97
C LEU A 456 -1.65 18.71 -15.84
N ALA A 457 -0.56 18.06 -15.43
CA ALA A 457 0.76 18.67 -15.30
C ALA A 457 1.37 19.17 -16.62
N ILE A 458 1.01 18.57 -17.76
CA ILE A 458 1.43 19.04 -19.09
C ILE A 458 0.64 20.29 -19.54
N GLN A 459 -0.62 20.41 -19.10
CA GLN A 459 -1.53 21.48 -19.55
C GLN A 459 -1.49 22.72 -18.66
N TYR A 460 -1.21 22.53 -17.36
CA TYR A 460 -1.34 23.53 -16.30
C TYR A 460 -0.10 23.53 -15.40
N ASP A 461 0.07 24.57 -14.58
CA ASP A 461 1.12 24.62 -13.56
C ASP A 461 1.06 23.40 -12.62
N LEU A 462 2.14 22.60 -12.60
CA LEU A 462 2.22 21.35 -11.83
C LEU A 462 2.02 21.57 -10.33
N THR A 463 2.58 22.65 -9.78
CA THR A 463 2.53 22.96 -8.35
C THR A 463 1.10 23.30 -7.94
N MET A 464 0.43 24.12 -8.74
CA MET A 464 -0.98 24.50 -8.54
C MET A 464 -1.91 23.29 -8.68
N VAL A 465 -1.76 22.49 -9.76
CA VAL A 465 -2.54 21.25 -9.96
C VAL A 465 -2.36 20.31 -8.77
N TYR A 466 -1.13 20.06 -8.34
CA TYR A 466 -0.86 19.10 -7.28
C TYR A 466 -1.41 19.58 -5.93
N LEU A 467 -1.28 20.87 -5.61
CA LEU A 467 -1.85 21.46 -4.39
C LEU A 467 -3.39 21.41 -4.41
N GLU A 468 -4.05 21.91 -5.45
CA GLU A 468 -5.51 21.89 -5.58
C GLU A 468 -6.06 20.48 -5.49
N SER A 469 -5.46 19.57 -6.25
CA SER A 469 -5.89 18.19 -6.33
C SER A 469 -5.67 17.43 -5.01
N THR A 470 -4.60 17.73 -4.27
CA THR A 470 -4.39 17.15 -2.93
C THR A 470 -5.37 17.73 -1.91
N LEU A 471 -5.68 19.03 -1.96
CA LEU A 471 -6.72 19.65 -1.14
C LEU A 471 -8.11 19.04 -1.42
N VAL A 472 -8.48 18.83 -2.69
CA VAL A 472 -9.71 18.10 -3.07
C VAL A 472 -9.67 16.66 -2.55
N ARG A 473 -8.51 15.99 -2.58
CA ARG A 473 -8.35 14.62 -2.06
C ARG A 473 -8.65 14.53 -0.57
N VAL A 474 -8.25 15.51 0.24
CA VAL A 474 -8.57 15.57 1.68
C VAL A 474 -10.09 15.46 1.89
N VAL A 475 -10.86 16.33 1.21
CA VAL A 475 -12.32 16.40 1.35
C VAL A 475 -12.97 15.11 0.88
N MET A 476 -12.56 14.61 -0.28
CA MET A 476 -13.12 13.39 -0.87
C MET A 476 -12.79 12.14 -0.04
N ASN A 477 -11.62 12.07 0.59
CA ASN A 477 -11.17 10.89 1.35
C ASN A 477 -11.98 10.67 2.63
N TRP A 478 -12.24 11.71 3.45
CA TRP A 478 -13.04 11.51 4.66
C TRP A 478 -14.52 11.27 4.34
N PHE A 479 -15.04 11.88 3.27
CA PHE A 479 -16.38 11.60 2.76
C PHE A 479 -16.49 10.15 2.27
N GLY A 480 -15.53 9.67 1.48
CA GLY A 480 -15.41 8.28 1.07
C GLY A 480 -15.36 7.32 2.26
N ALA A 481 -14.58 7.63 3.29
CA ALA A 481 -14.52 6.83 4.52
C ALA A 481 -15.88 6.71 5.23
N ILE A 482 -16.69 7.78 5.26
CA ILE A 482 -18.07 7.72 5.78
C ILE A 482 -18.94 6.82 4.92
N VAL A 483 -18.92 7.00 3.60
CA VAL A 483 -19.73 6.21 2.65
C VAL A 483 -19.40 4.71 2.76
N LEU A 484 -18.11 4.35 2.85
CA LEU A 484 -17.68 2.96 3.04
C LEU A 484 -18.14 2.36 4.37
N ASN A 485 -17.97 3.10 5.48
CA ASN A 485 -18.39 2.64 6.81
C ASN A 485 -19.92 2.57 6.99
N LEU A 486 -20.66 3.34 6.19
CA LEU A 486 -22.11 3.32 6.12
C LEU A 486 -22.61 2.12 5.29
N LEU A 487 -22.21 2.06 4.02
CA LEU A 487 -22.79 1.16 3.02
C LEU A 487 -22.10 -0.20 2.93
N LEU A 488 -20.77 -0.24 3.12
CA LEU A 488 -19.94 -1.41 2.81
C LEU A 488 -18.99 -1.84 3.97
N PRO A 489 -19.39 -1.77 5.26
CA PRO A 489 -18.46 -2.04 6.38
C PRO A 489 -17.91 -3.47 6.37
N LYS A 490 -18.72 -4.47 5.98
CA LYS A 490 -18.27 -5.86 5.83
C LYS A 490 -17.25 -6.04 4.69
N TRP A 491 -17.25 -5.17 3.68
CA TRP A 491 -16.36 -5.30 2.51
C TRP A 491 -14.95 -4.76 2.80
N ILE A 492 -14.81 -3.69 3.58
CA ILE A 492 -13.50 -3.23 4.09
C ILE A 492 -13.06 -3.92 5.39
N ASN A 493 -13.87 -4.83 5.94
CA ASN A 493 -13.71 -5.42 7.27
C ASN A 493 -13.52 -4.36 8.37
N ALA A 494 -14.36 -3.31 8.35
CA ALA A 494 -14.34 -2.24 9.34
C ALA A 494 -14.86 -2.73 10.70
N THR A 495 -14.07 -2.53 11.74
CA THR A 495 -14.44 -2.90 13.10
C THR A 495 -15.62 -2.05 13.62
N PRO A 496 -16.44 -2.57 14.56
CA PRO A 496 -17.50 -1.77 15.19
C PRO A 496 -16.97 -0.49 15.86
N GLU A 497 -15.74 -0.53 16.37
CA GLU A 497 -15.07 0.63 16.96
C GLU A 497 -14.70 1.70 15.94
N GLU A 498 -14.11 1.33 14.81
CA GLU A 498 -13.81 2.28 13.71
C GLU A 498 -15.08 2.94 13.19
N ARG A 499 -16.17 2.18 13.04
CA ARG A 499 -17.48 2.74 12.66
C ARG A 499 -17.97 3.73 13.72
N LYS A 500 -17.90 3.37 15.01
CA LYS A 500 -18.30 4.25 16.11
C LYS A 500 -17.45 5.53 16.20
N LYS A 501 -16.14 5.46 15.88
CA LYS A 501 -15.24 6.63 15.76
C LYS A 501 -15.58 7.48 14.54
N THR A 502 -15.86 6.86 13.39
CA THR A 502 -16.21 7.53 12.13
C THR A 502 -17.48 8.37 12.27
N PHE A 503 -18.51 7.82 12.92
CA PHE A 503 -19.80 8.50 13.15
C PHE A 503 -19.88 9.27 14.48
N HIS A 504 -18.76 9.45 15.19
CA HIS A 504 -18.75 10.22 16.43
C HIS A 504 -19.00 11.72 16.12
N PRO A 505 -19.98 12.39 16.76
CA PRO A 505 -20.43 13.72 16.33
C PRO A 505 -19.32 14.78 16.40
N ILE A 506 -18.39 14.67 17.37
CA ILE A 506 -17.23 15.58 17.46
C ILE A 506 -16.29 15.38 16.26
N ASN A 507 -16.09 14.14 15.81
CA ASN A 507 -15.19 13.83 14.69
C ASN A 507 -15.81 14.29 13.36
N LEU A 508 -17.14 14.16 13.22
CA LEU A 508 -17.89 14.72 12.09
C LEU A 508 -17.83 16.25 12.08
N LEU A 509 -18.00 16.91 13.23
CA LEU A 509 -17.88 18.37 13.34
C LEU A 509 -16.47 18.85 12.96
N LEU A 510 -15.42 18.18 13.45
CA LEU A 510 -14.03 18.45 13.07
C LEU A 510 -13.79 18.26 11.56
N LYS A 511 -14.37 17.21 10.95
CA LYS A 511 -14.38 16.98 9.50
C LYS A 511 -15.06 18.10 8.72
N CYS A 512 -16.19 18.61 9.19
CA CYS A 512 -16.85 19.77 8.58
C CYS A 512 -16.02 21.07 8.72
N VAL A 513 -15.48 21.37 9.91
CA VAL A 513 -14.66 22.56 10.16
C VAL A 513 -13.37 22.52 9.35
N GLY A 514 -12.70 21.37 9.32
CA GLY A 514 -11.48 21.18 8.53
C GLY A 514 -11.73 21.31 7.02
N THR A 515 -12.84 20.74 6.54
CA THR A 515 -13.29 20.92 5.14
C THR A 515 -13.56 22.38 4.80
N ALA A 516 -14.17 23.15 5.70
CA ALA A 516 -14.36 24.58 5.49
C ALA A 516 -13.02 25.33 5.32
N GLY A 517 -12.00 24.99 6.11
CA GLY A 517 -10.64 25.51 5.93
C GLY A 517 -10.03 25.14 4.56
N VAL A 518 -10.15 23.88 4.15
CA VAL A 518 -9.69 23.42 2.83
C VAL A 518 -10.43 24.12 1.68
N VAL A 519 -11.74 24.31 1.79
CA VAL A 519 -12.54 25.03 0.79
C VAL A 519 -12.16 26.52 0.73
N VAL A 520 -11.95 27.18 1.88
CA VAL A 520 -11.44 28.56 1.92
C VAL A 520 -10.07 28.65 1.23
N SER A 521 -9.21 27.66 1.43
CA SER A 521 -7.89 27.58 0.77
C SER A 521 -8.02 27.47 -0.75
N LEU A 522 -8.90 26.60 -1.24
CA LEU A 522 -9.21 26.46 -2.67
C LEU A 522 -9.81 27.74 -3.27
N ILE A 523 -10.66 28.47 -2.52
CA ILE A 523 -11.22 29.76 -2.95
C ILE A 523 -10.13 30.84 -3.03
N ILE A 524 -9.18 30.88 -2.09
CA ILE A 524 -8.05 31.82 -2.12
C ILE A 524 -7.13 31.50 -3.31
N LEU A 525 -6.86 30.22 -3.56
CA LEU A 525 -6.03 29.74 -4.67
C LEU A 525 -6.67 29.98 -6.05
N ASN A 526 -8.01 29.99 -6.11
CA ASN A 526 -8.77 30.24 -7.34
C ASN A 526 -9.02 31.71 -7.67
N LYS A 527 -8.81 32.64 -6.73
CA LYS A 527 -8.76 34.08 -7.01
C LYS A 527 -7.47 34.50 -7.75
#